data_AF-A0A0D2JHA8-F1
#
_entry.id   AF-A0A0D2JHA8-F1
#
_cell.length_a   1.000
_cell.length_b   1.000
_cell.length_c   1.000
_cell.angle_alpha   90.00
_cell.angle_beta   90.00
_cell.angle_gamma   90.00
#
_symmetry.space_group_name_H-M   'P 1'
#
loop_
_entity.id
_entity.type
_entity.pdbx_description
1 polymer ?
#
loop_
_entity_poly.entity_id
_entity_poly.type
_entity_poly.pdbx_seq_one_letter_code
_entity_poly.pdbx_strand_id
1 'polypeptide(L)'
;MMMGAVIKGYFAAAAGVQAQDLCSVSIMPCVRKQGEADREWFETETAGEACGTVRDVDHVLLTTDLGKIFQERGINLAELEPSEFDNPLGTGSGGGVLFGTTGGVMEAALRTVYELVSGQPMGRITFEEARGLAGVKEATITIPVGADSKFKVLEPAPGAGVTLRIAVANGLGNAKKIVKGVEDGSLAYDFIEVMACPGGCIGGGGQPRSTDKTILQQRQAAMYDLDERSAVRRSHENPAIQKLYENWLEKPNSHLAHERLHTHYQPEK
;
A
#
# COMPACT_ATOMS: atom_id res chain seq x y z
N MET A 1 0.99 -2.73 8.79
CA MET A 1 -0.11 -2.89 9.75
C MET A 1 -1.03 -4.03 9.36
N MET A 2 -1.82 -3.93 8.28
CA MET A 2 -2.73 -5.01 7.83
C MET A 2 -2.10 -6.41 7.88
N MET A 3 -0.90 -6.59 7.31
CA MET A 3 -0.20 -7.88 7.35
C MET A 3 0.14 -8.34 8.77
N GLY A 4 0.50 -7.44 9.68
CA GLY A 4 0.78 -7.78 11.08
C GLY A 4 -0.46 -8.35 11.79
N ALA A 5 -1.61 -7.70 11.62
CA ALA A 5 -2.90 -8.19 12.13
C ALA A 5 -3.28 -9.53 11.50
N VAL A 6 -3.04 -9.71 10.19
CA VAL A 6 -3.24 -11.00 9.50
C VAL A 6 -2.30 -12.08 10.05
N ILE A 7 -1.05 -11.76 10.36
CA ILE A 7 -0.09 -12.72 10.94
C ILE A 7 -0.54 -13.14 12.34
N LYS A 8 -0.85 -12.18 13.21
CA LYS A 8 -1.23 -12.44 14.61
C LYS A 8 -2.62 -13.04 14.76
N GLY A 9 -3.51 -12.82 13.79
CA GLY A 9 -4.86 -13.40 13.77
C GLY A 9 -4.95 -14.68 12.93
N TYR A 10 -4.94 -14.52 11.59
CA TYR A 10 -5.20 -15.62 10.65
C TYR A 10 -4.08 -16.66 10.63
N PHE A 11 -2.82 -16.22 10.48
CA PHE A 11 -1.70 -17.15 10.40
C PHE A 11 -1.50 -17.88 11.73
N ALA A 12 -1.55 -17.17 12.85
CA ALA A 12 -1.42 -17.76 14.18
C ALA A 12 -2.44 -18.91 14.40
N ALA A 13 -3.71 -18.64 14.09
CA ALA A 13 -4.77 -19.65 14.17
C ALA A 13 -4.53 -20.83 13.22
N ALA A 14 -4.14 -20.56 11.97
CA ALA A 14 -3.88 -21.61 10.98
C ALA A 14 -2.65 -22.48 11.32
N ALA A 15 -1.63 -21.90 11.94
CA ALA A 15 -0.40 -22.58 12.35
C ALA A 15 -0.51 -23.25 13.72
N GLY A 16 -1.62 -23.06 14.46
CA GLY A 16 -1.81 -23.61 15.80
C GLY A 16 -0.87 -23.02 16.85
N VAL A 17 -0.44 -21.77 16.65
CA VAL A 17 0.46 -21.04 17.56
C VAL A 17 -0.26 -19.85 18.18
N GLN A 18 0.10 -19.49 19.40
CA GLN A 18 -0.49 -18.32 20.05
C GLN A 18 0.14 -17.03 19.53
N ALA A 19 -0.67 -15.97 19.39
CA ALA A 19 -0.19 -14.67 18.89
C ALA A 19 0.94 -14.07 19.74
N GLN A 20 0.94 -14.36 21.05
CA GLN A 20 1.98 -13.95 22.01
C GLN A 20 3.32 -14.64 21.83
N ASP A 21 3.34 -15.80 21.16
CA ASP A 21 4.57 -16.55 20.86
C ASP A 21 5.15 -16.18 19.50
N LEU A 22 4.48 -15.30 18.74
CA LEU A 22 4.95 -14.79 17.46
C LEU A 22 5.65 -13.45 17.63
N CYS A 23 6.79 -13.28 16.97
CA CYS A 23 7.44 -11.97 16.79
C CYS A 23 7.37 -11.56 15.31
N SER A 24 6.68 -10.47 15.03
CA SER A 24 6.45 -9.91 13.69
C SER A 24 7.47 -8.80 13.42
N VAL A 25 8.39 -9.07 12.49
CA VAL A 25 9.42 -8.11 12.06
C VAL A 25 9.14 -7.65 10.64
N SER A 26 9.14 -6.33 10.44
CA SER A 26 8.81 -5.69 9.18
C SER A 26 10.02 -4.96 8.62
N ILE A 27 10.42 -5.32 7.40
CA ILE A 27 11.54 -4.65 6.70
C ILE A 27 10.98 -3.49 5.89
N MET A 28 11.37 -2.26 6.20
CA MET A 28 10.77 -1.05 5.65
C MET A 28 11.82 -0.05 5.15
N PRO A 29 11.57 0.66 4.05
CA PRO A 29 12.47 1.71 3.58
C PRO A 29 12.32 3.03 4.37
N CYS A 30 11.54 3.05 5.45
CA CYS A 30 11.07 4.25 6.13
C CYS A 30 11.37 4.23 7.62
N VAL A 31 12.09 5.26 8.09
CA VAL A 31 12.44 5.48 9.49
C VAL A 31 11.24 5.78 10.40
N ARG A 32 10.06 6.06 9.84
CA ARG A 32 8.84 6.38 10.60
C ARG A 32 7.92 5.19 10.81
N LYS A 33 8.16 4.06 10.15
CA LYS A 33 7.26 2.90 10.21
C LYS A 33 7.20 2.24 11.58
N GLN A 34 8.25 2.32 12.41
CA GLN A 34 8.17 1.89 13.81
C GLN A 34 7.15 2.74 14.58
N GLY A 35 7.19 4.06 14.43
CA GLY A 35 6.20 4.95 15.06
C GLY A 35 4.76 4.74 14.55
N GLU A 36 4.59 4.26 13.31
CA GLU A 36 3.28 3.78 12.85
C GLU A 36 2.87 2.51 13.59
N ALA A 37 3.76 1.52 13.73
CA ALA A 37 3.51 0.28 14.44
C ALA A 37 3.27 0.47 15.95
N ASP A 38 3.87 1.51 16.54
CA ASP A 38 3.80 1.79 17.98
C ASP A 38 2.49 2.47 18.42
N ARG A 39 1.56 2.75 17.51
CA ARG A 39 0.25 3.30 17.89
C ARG A 39 -0.47 2.31 18.81
N GLU A 40 -1.02 2.83 19.91
CA GLU A 40 -1.58 2.03 21.02
C GLU A 40 -2.71 1.07 20.60
N TRP A 41 -3.42 1.36 19.50
CA TRP A 41 -4.53 0.54 19.01
C TRP A 41 -4.13 -0.47 17.92
N PHE A 42 -2.84 -0.59 17.56
CA PHE A 42 -2.37 -1.63 16.63
C PHE A 42 -1.92 -2.87 17.38
N GLU A 43 -2.92 -3.54 17.95
CA GLU A 43 -2.73 -4.72 18.78
C GLU A 43 -3.80 -5.76 18.48
N THR A 44 -3.41 -7.02 18.54
CA THR A 44 -4.29 -8.18 18.42
C THR A 44 -4.58 -8.74 19.81
N GLU A 45 -5.86 -8.94 20.11
CA GLU A 45 -6.30 -9.61 21.34
C GLU A 45 -5.79 -11.06 21.38
N THR A 46 -5.35 -11.46 22.56
CA THR A 46 -4.88 -12.82 22.84
C THR A 46 -5.98 -13.64 23.52
N ALA A 47 -6.06 -14.92 23.20
CA ALA A 47 -6.96 -15.85 23.86
C ALA A 47 -6.18 -16.75 24.85
N GLY A 48 -6.80 -17.12 25.97
CA GLY A 48 -6.22 -18.03 26.96
C GLY A 48 -6.05 -17.41 28.36
N GLU A 49 -5.20 -18.02 29.20
CA GLU A 49 -5.01 -17.63 30.61
C GLU A 49 -4.36 -16.25 30.79
N ALA A 50 -3.63 -15.77 29.79
CA ALA A 50 -3.06 -14.43 29.74
C ALA A 50 -3.96 -13.50 28.92
N CYS A 51 -5.15 -13.18 29.42
CA CYS A 51 -6.01 -12.17 28.79
C CYS A 51 -5.25 -10.84 28.63
N GLY A 52 -5.07 -10.39 27.38
CA GLY A 52 -4.36 -9.16 27.05
C GLY A 52 -4.25 -8.93 25.54
N THR A 53 -3.35 -8.04 25.14
CA THR A 53 -3.11 -7.68 23.74
C THR A 53 -1.62 -7.82 23.39
N VAL A 54 -1.34 -8.09 22.12
CA VAL A 54 0.03 -8.12 21.57
C VAL A 54 0.12 -7.23 20.35
N ARG A 55 1.28 -6.62 20.11
CA ARG A 55 1.49 -5.77 18.93
C ARG A 55 1.29 -6.56 17.64
N ASP A 56 0.66 -5.92 16.65
CA ASP A 56 0.54 -6.49 15.30
C ASP A 56 1.89 -6.59 14.60
N VAL A 57 2.75 -5.59 14.83
CA VAL A 57 4.12 -5.53 14.32
C VAL A 57 5.03 -5.15 15.49
N ASP A 58 5.91 -6.05 15.88
CA ASP A 58 6.77 -5.89 17.05
C ASP A 58 7.98 -5.01 16.72
N HIS A 59 8.60 -5.24 15.56
CA HIS A 59 9.82 -4.54 15.17
C HIS A 59 9.79 -4.12 13.70
N VAL A 60 10.37 -2.95 13.43
CA VAL A 60 10.62 -2.45 12.10
C VAL A 60 12.12 -2.29 11.91
N LEU A 61 12.67 -2.95 10.90
CA LEU A 61 14.06 -2.82 10.49
C LEU A 61 14.15 -2.09 9.16
N LEU A 62 15.20 -1.29 8.98
CA LEU A 62 15.39 -0.59 7.72
C LEU A 62 16.02 -1.50 6.66
N THR A 63 15.82 -1.17 5.38
CA THR A 63 16.51 -1.85 4.27
C THR A 63 18.03 -1.86 4.49
N THR A 64 18.60 -0.76 4.99
CA THR A 64 20.03 -0.69 5.33
C THR A 64 20.43 -1.56 6.53
N ASP A 65 19.54 -1.77 7.49
CA ASP A 65 19.85 -2.57 8.69
C ASP A 65 19.89 -4.04 8.32
N LEU A 66 18.90 -4.50 7.53
CA LEU A 66 18.91 -5.86 6.98
C LEU A 66 20.14 -6.10 6.10
N GLY A 67 20.51 -5.14 5.26
CA GLY A 67 21.72 -5.23 4.43
C GLY A 67 23.00 -5.41 5.26
N LYS A 68 23.13 -4.72 6.39
CA LYS A 68 24.27 -4.89 7.31
C LYS A 68 24.27 -6.27 7.96
N ILE A 69 23.11 -6.76 8.41
CA ILE A 69 22.99 -8.10 9.00
C ILE A 69 23.46 -9.17 8.00
N PHE A 70 23.09 -9.04 6.72
CA PHE A 70 23.59 -9.95 5.69
C PHE A 70 25.10 -9.87 5.49
N GLN A 71 25.67 -8.67 5.46
CA GLN A 71 27.12 -8.47 5.34
C GLN A 71 27.88 -9.06 6.54
N GLU A 72 27.43 -8.80 7.76
CA GLU A 72 28.04 -9.31 9.00
C GLU A 72 27.99 -10.84 9.09
N ARG A 73 26.98 -11.47 8.47
CA ARG A 73 26.82 -12.93 8.44
C ARG A 73 27.39 -13.58 7.17
N GLY A 74 27.99 -12.81 6.26
CA GLY A 74 28.54 -13.33 5.00
C GLY A 74 27.48 -13.88 4.04
N ILE A 75 26.24 -13.35 4.08
CA ILE A 75 25.14 -13.76 3.21
C ILE A 75 25.14 -12.87 1.96
N ASN A 76 25.36 -13.47 0.79
CA ASN A 76 25.23 -12.79 -0.50
C ASN A 76 23.88 -13.12 -1.16
N LEU A 77 22.94 -12.17 -1.14
CA LEU A 77 21.61 -12.35 -1.74
C LEU A 77 21.66 -12.70 -3.24
N ALA A 78 22.68 -12.24 -3.97
CA ALA A 78 22.80 -12.49 -5.41
C ALA A 78 23.17 -13.95 -5.75
N GLU A 79 23.63 -14.71 -4.75
CA GLU A 79 24.03 -16.11 -4.87
C GLU A 79 22.99 -17.08 -4.28
N LEU A 80 21.90 -16.55 -3.72
CA LEU A 80 20.85 -17.39 -3.14
C LEU A 80 19.91 -17.90 -4.23
N GLU A 81 19.52 -19.17 -4.10
CA GLU A 81 18.45 -19.74 -4.91
C GLU A 81 17.10 -19.11 -4.52
N PRO A 82 16.21 -18.84 -5.50
CA PRO A 82 14.87 -18.36 -5.22
C PRO A 82 14.08 -19.33 -4.33
N SER A 83 13.38 -18.80 -3.35
CA SER A 83 12.46 -19.55 -2.49
C SER A 83 11.04 -18.96 -2.54
N GLU A 84 10.06 -19.76 -2.15
CA GLU A 84 8.69 -19.30 -2.00
C GLU A 84 8.47 -18.56 -0.67
N PHE A 85 7.40 -17.76 -0.60
CA PHE A 85 6.91 -17.15 0.63
C PHE A 85 6.08 -18.15 1.46
N ASP A 86 5.82 -17.81 2.72
CA ASP A 86 5.12 -18.67 3.67
C ASP A 86 3.62 -18.84 3.38
N ASN A 87 3.09 -20.04 3.66
CA ASN A 87 1.66 -20.39 3.59
C ASN A 87 1.05 -20.34 5.01
N PRO A 88 -0.19 -19.84 5.23
CA PRO A 88 -1.19 -19.37 4.27
C PRO A 88 -1.14 -17.88 3.90
N LEU A 89 -0.04 -17.17 4.19
CA LEU A 89 0.12 -15.78 3.79
C LEU A 89 0.26 -15.64 2.26
N GLY A 90 0.80 -16.67 1.61
CA GLY A 90 0.87 -16.81 0.16
C GLY A 90 1.88 -15.85 -0.48
N THR A 91 1.72 -15.65 -1.79
CA THR A 91 2.62 -14.81 -2.60
C THR A 91 2.03 -13.42 -2.83
N GLY A 92 2.88 -12.39 -2.90
CA GLY A 92 2.47 -11.03 -3.28
C GLY A 92 1.95 -10.96 -4.73
N SER A 93 1.00 -10.04 -4.98
CA SER A 93 0.57 -9.66 -6.34
C SER A 93 1.37 -8.46 -6.85
N GLY A 94 1.28 -8.16 -8.16
CA GLY A 94 1.83 -6.93 -8.74
C GLY A 94 1.35 -5.66 -8.03
N GLY A 95 0.08 -5.61 -7.63
CA GLY A 95 -0.45 -4.53 -6.76
C GLY A 95 0.23 -4.44 -5.39
N GLY A 96 0.68 -5.55 -4.81
CA GLY A 96 1.49 -5.58 -3.59
C GLY A 96 2.93 -5.09 -3.82
N VAL A 97 3.50 -5.37 -4.99
CA VAL A 97 4.80 -4.85 -5.41
C VAL A 97 4.74 -3.33 -5.60
N LEU A 98 3.69 -2.81 -6.23
CA LEU A 98 3.51 -1.37 -6.44
C LEU A 98 3.48 -0.54 -5.13
N PHE A 99 3.27 -1.16 -3.97
CA PHE A 99 3.38 -0.49 -2.67
C PHE A 99 4.72 0.26 -2.47
N GLY A 100 5.81 -0.20 -3.11
CA GLY A 100 7.11 0.45 -3.00
C GLY A 100 7.27 1.77 -3.76
N THR A 101 6.44 2.05 -4.78
CA THR A 101 6.54 3.26 -5.62
C THR A 101 5.46 4.29 -5.28
N THR A 102 5.77 5.58 -5.46
CA THR A 102 4.77 6.65 -5.38
C THR A 102 3.71 6.42 -6.47
N GLY A 103 2.43 6.55 -6.11
CA GLY A 103 1.28 6.33 -6.97
C GLY A 103 0.88 4.86 -7.10
N GLY A 104 1.64 3.91 -6.57
CA GLY A 104 1.43 2.49 -6.83
C GLY A 104 0.21 1.88 -6.13
N VAL A 105 0.01 2.15 -4.84
CA VAL A 105 -1.20 1.72 -4.12
C VAL A 105 -2.42 2.46 -4.63
N MET A 106 -2.29 3.77 -4.82
CA MET A 106 -3.31 4.61 -5.43
C MET A 106 -3.74 4.09 -6.80
N GLU A 107 -2.79 3.71 -7.66
CA GLU A 107 -3.05 3.14 -8.99
C GLU A 107 -3.75 1.78 -8.88
N ALA A 108 -3.34 0.89 -7.97
CA ALA A 108 -4.00 -0.40 -7.78
C ALA A 108 -5.45 -0.25 -7.25
N ALA A 109 -5.69 0.72 -6.38
CA ALA A 109 -7.03 1.06 -5.89
C ALA A 109 -7.90 1.64 -7.03
N LEU A 110 -7.37 2.59 -7.78
CA LEU A 110 -8.03 3.18 -8.96
C LEU A 110 -8.32 2.11 -10.02
N ARG A 111 -7.39 1.19 -10.27
CA ARG A 111 -7.55 0.05 -11.19
C ARG A 111 -8.75 -0.80 -10.79
N THR A 112 -8.84 -1.13 -9.51
CA THR A 112 -9.96 -1.92 -8.97
C THR A 112 -11.28 -1.18 -9.15
N VAL A 113 -11.35 0.11 -8.82
CA VAL A 113 -12.57 0.92 -9.00
C VAL A 113 -12.94 1.03 -10.48
N TYR A 114 -11.97 1.34 -11.34
CA TYR A 114 -12.16 1.47 -12.79
C TYR A 114 -12.75 0.19 -13.38
N GLU A 115 -12.13 -0.95 -13.09
CA GLU A 115 -12.55 -2.26 -13.63
C GLU A 115 -13.92 -2.69 -13.09
N LEU A 116 -14.22 -2.44 -11.81
CA LEU A 116 -15.53 -2.76 -11.23
C LEU A 116 -16.66 -1.90 -11.80
N VAL A 117 -16.40 -0.63 -12.08
CA VAL A 117 -17.41 0.32 -12.56
C VAL A 117 -17.63 0.18 -14.07
N SER A 118 -16.55 0.03 -14.84
CA SER A 118 -16.58 -0.01 -16.30
C SER A 118 -16.72 -1.42 -16.87
N GLY A 119 -16.30 -2.46 -16.14
CA GLY A 119 -16.14 -3.81 -16.67
C GLY A 119 -14.97 -3.95 -17.66
N GLN A 120 -14.12 -2.94 -17.79
CA GLN A 120 -12.99 -2.90 -18.73
C GLN A 120 -11.66 -2.78 -17.99
N PRO A 121 -10.57 -3.39 -18.49
CA PRO A 121 -9.25 -3.25 -17.88
C PRO A 121 -8.79 -1.80 -17.88
N MET A 122 -8.22 -1.34 -16.77
CA MET A 122 -7.63 0.00 -16.71
C MET A 122 -6.24 0.00 -17.36
N GLY A 123 -5.99 0.98 -18.23
CA GLY A 123 -4.65 1.26 -18.74
C GLY A 123 -3.72 1.85 -17.67
N ARG A 124 -2.47 2.11 -18.05
CA ARG A 124 -1.51 2.81 -17.17
C ARG A 124 -1.93 4.27 -16.98
N ILE A 125 -1.88 4.74 -15.74
CA ILE A 125 -2.09 6.16 -15.45
C ILE A 125 -0.84 6.92 -15.90
N THR A 126 -1.02 7.89 -16.79
CA THR A 126 0.04 8.82 -17.14
C THR A 126 -0.09 10.05 -16.27
N PHE A 127 0.89 10.26 -15.41
CA PHE A 127 0.96 11.42 -14.54
C PHE A 127 1.76 12.54 -15.21
N GLU A 128 1.23 13.74 -15.16
CA GLU A 128 1.88 14.97 -15.61
C GLU A 128 2.36 15.79 -14.40
N GLU A 129 3.36 16.64 -14.58
CA GLU A 129 3.76 17.57 -13.52
C GLU A 129 2.71 18.68 -13.38
N ALA A 130 2.21 18.87 -12.17
CA ALA A 130 1.23 19.92 -11.90
C ALA A 130 1.89 21.31 -12.09
N ARG A 131 1.27 22.15 -12.93
CA ARG A 131 1.82 23.46 -13.29
C ARG A 131 2.01 24.34 -12.04
N GLY A 132 3.23 24.82 -11.83
CA GLY A 132 3.56 25.68 -10.68
C GLY A 132 3.73 24.94 -9.34
N LEU A 133 3.58 23.61 -9.32
CA LEU A 133 3.72 22.77 -8.13
C LEU A 133 4.80 21.71 -8.34
N ALA A 134 6.07 22.11 -8.31
CA ALA A 134 7.20 21.19 -8.44
C ALA A 134 7.13 20.07 -7.36
N GLY A 135 7.21 18.81 -7.80
CA GLY A 135 7.08 17.63 -6.93
C GLY A 135 5.64 17.22 -6.63
N VAL A 136 4.66 17.82 -7.31
CA VAL A 136 3.28 17.33 -7.40
C VAL A 136 3.06 16.82 -8.81
N LYS A 137 2.46 15.64 -8.91
CA LYS A 137 2.01 15.06 -10.16
C LYS A 137 0.49 14.97 -10.16
N GLU A 138 -0.13 15.14 -11.32
CA GLU A 138 -1.57 15.06 -11.47
C GLU A 138 -1.96 14.20 -12.68
N ALA A 139 -3.15 13.65 -12.62
CA ALA A 139 -3.76 12.90 -13.72
C ALA A 139 -5.28 13.08 -13.66
N THR A 140 -5.92 12.98 -14.82
CA THR A 140 -7.39 12.89 -14.91
C THR A 140 -7.75 11.58 -15.56
N ILE A 141 -8.65 10.83 -14.93
CA ILE A 141 -9.14 9.54 -15.44
C ILE A 141 -10.65 9.63 -15.59
N THR A 142 -11.15 9.33 -16.78
CA THR A 142 -12.59 9.16 -17.00
C THR A 142 -12.91 7.68 -17.03
N ILE A 143 -13.73 7.24 -16.08
CA ILE A 143 -14.21 5.86 -15.98
C ILE A 143 -15.49 5.76 -16.83
N PRO A 144 -15.49 4.96 -17.91
CA PRO A 144 -16.71 4.73 -18.67
C PRO A 144 -17.70 3.94 -17.82
N VAL A 145 -18.99 4.28 -17.92
CA VAL A 145 -20.06 3.62 -17.18
C VAL A 145 -20.99 2.93 -18.16
N GLY A 146 -21.16 1.62 -18.01
CA GLY A 146 -22.04 0.83 -18.88
C GLY A 146 -23.51 1.27 -18.78
N ALA A 147 -24.27 1.09 -19.85
CA ALA A 147 -25.66 1.54 -19.93
C ALA A 147 -26.57 0.95 -18.83
N ASP A 148 -26.29 -0.27 -18.40
CA ASP A 148 -27.01 -1.02 -17.35
C ASP A 148 -26.28 -1.00 -15.98
N SER A 149 -25.22 -0.20 -15.86
CA SER A 149 -24.44 -0.12 -14.63
C SER A 149 -25.21 0.64 -13.54
N LYS A 150 -25.20 0.11 -12.32
CA LYS A 150 -25.75 0.81 -11.13
C LYS A 150 -25.06 2.14 -10.84
N PHE A 151 -23.87 2.36 -11.39
CA PHE A 151 -23.07 3.58 -11.19
C PHE A 151 -23.48 4.71 -12.14
N LYS A 152 -24.44 4.49 -13.04
CA LYS A 152 -24.93 5.50 -14.01
C LYS A 152 -25.42 6.79 -13.36
N VAL A 153 -25.91 6.70 -12.11
CA VAL A 153 -26.32 7.86 -11.30
C VAL A 153 -25.18 8.85 -11.02
N LEU A 154 -23.92 8.41 -11.14
CA LEU A 154 -22.73 9.24 -10.93
C LEU A 154 -22.29 9.99 -12.20
N GLU A 155 -22.86 9.66 -13.37
CA GLU A 155 -22.53 10.36 -14.61
C GLU A 155 -23.10 11.79 -14.59
N PRO A 156 -22.33 12.82 -15.00
CA PRO A 156 -22.84 14.18 -15.11
C PRO A 156 -23.80 14.34 -16.31
N ALA A 157 -23.68 13.48 -17.31
CA ALA A 157 -24.56 13.38 -18.47
C ALA A 157 -24.49 11.96 -19.07
N PRO A 158 -25.52 11.49 -19.79
CA PRO A 158 -25.53 10.14 -20.35
C PRO A 158 -24.32 9.86 -21.24
N GLY A 159 -23.53 8.82 -20.88
CA GLY A 159 -22.35 8.40 -21.63
C GLY A 159 -21.11 9.27 -21.42
N ALA A 160 -21.15 10.24 -20.49
CA ALA A 160 -19.99 11.06 -20.15
C ALA A 160 -18.97 10.31 -19.25
N GLY A 161 -19.38 9.21 -18.62
CA GLY A 161 -18.59 8.51 -17.61
C GLY A 161 -18.43 9.33 -16.33
N VAL A 162 -17.59 8.83 -15.42
CA VAL A 162 -17.24 9.50 -14.16
C VAL A 162 -15.79 9.95 -14.24
N THR A 163 -15.56 11.25 -14.15
CA THR A 163 -14.20 11.81 -14.19
C THR A 163 -13.65 11.99 -12.78
N LEU A 164 -12.46 11.42 -12.53
CA LEU A 164 -11.70 11.57 -11.30
C LEU A 164 -10.41 12.36 -11.58
N ARG A 165 -10.21 13.41 -10.80
CA ARG A 165 -9.00 14.25 -10.80
C ARG A 165 -8.11 13.78 -9.66
N ILE A 166 -6.89 13.40 -9.98
CA ILE A 166 -6.01 12.70 -9.06
C ILE A 166 -4.73 13.51 -8.90
N ALA A 167 -4.23 13.61 -7.67
CA ALA A 167 -2.95 14.22 -7.38
C ALA A 167 -2.07 13.31 -6.53
N VAL A 168 -0.78 13.37 -6.78
CA VAL A 168 0.27 12.68 -6.03
C VAL A 168 1.29 13.72 -5.58
N ALA A 169 1.42 13.88 -4.26
CA ALA A 169 2.33 14.84 -3.67
C ALA A 169 3.52 14.12 -3.02
N ASN A 170 4.73 14.43 -3.48
CA ASN A 170 5.94 14.05 -2.77
C ASN A 170 6.47 15.24 -1.96
N GLY A 171 6.63 15.04 -0.65
CA GLY A 171 7.07 16.05 0.31
C GLY A 171 5.93 16.69 1.09
N LEU A 172 6.10 16.78 2.41
CA LEU A 172 5.10 17.42 3.29
C LEU A 172 4.93 18.92 3.00
N GLY A 173 5.96 19.60 2.49
CA GLY A 173 5.86 20.98 2.04
C GLY A 173 4.92 21.14 0.83
N ASN A 174 4.91 20.15 -0.07
CA ASN A 174 3.98 20.12 -1.20
C ASN A 174 2.57 19.73 -0.77
N ALA A 175 2.44 18.79 0.17
CA ALA A 175 1.15 18.46 0.78
C ALA A 175 0.44 19.68 1.36
N LYS A 176 1.16 20.55 2.10
CA LYS A 176 0.61 21.82 2.62
C LYS A 176 0.06 22.74 1.53
N LYS A 177 0.73 22.81 0.37
CA LYS A 177 0.27 23.62 -0.76
C LYS A 177 -1.00 23.04 -1.39
N ILE A 178 -1.06 21.72 -1.57
CA ILE A 178 -2.26 21.06 -2.09
C ILE A 178 -3.44 21.28 -1.14
N VAL A 179 -3.27 21.02 0.16
CA VAL A 179 -4.33 21.22 1.16
C VAL A 179 -4.87 22.64 1.08
N LYS A 180 -3.99 23.66 1.11
CA LYS A 180 -4.41 25.05 0.99
C LYS A 180 -5.17 25.33 -0.32
N GLY A 181 -4.68 24.83 -1.45
CA GLY A 181 -5.32 25.04 -2.75
C GLY A 181 -6.68 24.35 -2.86
N VAL A 182 -6.87 23.22 -2.19
CA VAL A 182 -8.18 22.55 -2.10
C VAL A 182 -9.12 23.33 -1.18
N GLU A 183 -8.63 23.82 -0.04
CA GLU A 183 -9.42 24.62 0.92
C GLU A 183 -9.90 25.95 0.32
N ASP A 184 -9.05 26.64 -0.46
CA ASP A 184 -9.40 27.91 -1.12
C ASP A 184 -10.10 27.75 -2.49
N GLY A 185 -10.25 26.51 -2.96
CA GLY A 185 -10.93 26.16 -4.21
C GLY A 185 -10.11 26.40 -5.48
N SER A 186 -8.83 26.76 -5.39
CA SER A 186 -7.95 26.94 -6.54
C SER A 186 -7.46 25.62 -7.17
N LEU A 187 -7.47 24.53 -6.40
CA LEU A 187 -7.16 23.18 -6.85
C LEU A 187 -8.36 22.26 -6.61
N ALA A 188 -8.67 21.44 -7.60
CA ALA A 188 -9.81 20.53 -7.52
C ALA A 188 -9.36 19.11 -7.84
N TYR A 189 -9.17 18.32 -6.78
CA TYR A 189 -8.81 16.90 -6.86
C TYR A 189 -9.80 16.07 -6.05
N ASP A 190 -10.12 14.88 -6.56
CA ASP A 190 -11.05 13.93 -5.97
C ASP A 190 -10.32 12.84 -5.17
N PHE A 191 -9.07 12.54 -5.53
CA PHE A 191 -8.22 11.60 -4.81
C PHE A 191 -6.77 12.10 -4.75
N ILE A 192 -6.23 12.24 -3.54
CA ILE A 192 -4.90 12.79 -3.29
C ILE A 192 -4.06 11.77 -2.51
N GLU A 193 -2.94 11.34 -3.08
CA GLU A 193 -1.92 10.56 -2.36
C GLU A 193 -0.80 11.49 -1.88
N VAL A 194 -0.46 11.41 -0.60
CA VAL A 194 0.63 12.19 0.00
C VAL A 194 1.72 11.27 0.52
N MET A 195 2.94 11.49 0.04
CA MET A 195 4.13 10.79 0.50
C MET A 195 5.10 11.80 1.10
N ALA A 196 5.60 11.54 2.31
CA ALA A 196 6.46 12.50 3.01
C ALA A 196 7.84 12.68 2.35
N CYS A 197 8.37 11.64 1.71
CA CYS A 197 9.70 11.65 1.10
C CYS A 197 9.64 12.04 -0.39
N PRO A 198 10.65 12.77 -0.90
CA PRO A 198 10.91 12.88 -2.33
C PRO A 198 11.03 11.48 -2.96
N GLY A 199 10.31 11.23 -4.06
CA GLY A 199 10.26 9.90 -4.69
C GLY A 199 9.48 8.83 -3.92
N GLY A 200 8.88 9.16 -2.78
CA GLY A 200 8.09 8.23 -1.97
C GLY A 200 8.94 7.16 -1.28
N CYS A 201 8.41 5.94 -1.14
CA CYS A 201 9.06 4.88 -0.34
C CYS A 201 10.42 4.43 -0.91
N ILE A 202 10.61 4.39 -2.23
CA ILE A 202 11.94 4.11 -2.85
C ILE A 202 13.02 5.14 -2.51
N GLY A 203 12.62 6.35 -2.07
CA GLY A 203 13.48 7.42 -1.57
C GLY A 203 13.41 7.61 -0.05
N GLY A 204 12.84 6.65 0.67
CA GLY A 204 12.70 6.72 2.12
C GLY A 204 14.05 6.75 2.84
N GLY A 205 14.06 7.36 4.04
CA GLY A 205 15.29 7.57 4.82
C GLY A 205 15.99 6.29 5.30
N GLY A 206 15.34 5.13 5.19
CA GLY A 206 15.94 3.82 5.50
C GLY A 206 16.57 3.11 4.30
N GLN A 207 16.63 3.76 3.14
CA GLN A 207 17.22 3.22 1.92
C GLN A 207 18.73 3.47 1.86
N PRO A 208 19.49 2.63 1.12
CA PRO A 208 20.90 2.87 0.86
C PRO A 208 21.12 4.22 0.16
N ARG A 209 22.14 4.96 0.61
CA ARG A 209 22.59 6.20 -0.02
C ARG A 209 23.33 5.88 -1.31
N SER A 210 23.12 6.70 -2.34
CA SER A 210 23.82 6.61 -3.61
C SER A 210 24.25 8.00 -4.06
N THR A 211 25.40 8.09 -4.74
CA THR A 211 25.85 9.30 -5.44
C THR A 211 25.21 9.45 -6.81
N ASP A 212 24.57 8.39 -7.32
CA ASP A 212 23.82 8.39 -8.58
C ASP A 212 22.52 9.18 -8.42
N LYS A 213 22.43 10.30 -9.15
CA LYS A 213 21.25 11.19 -9.15
C LYS A 213 20.02 10.54 -9.79
N THR A 214 20.20 9.43 -10.51
CA THR A 214 19.13 8.68 -11.20
C THR A 214 18.66 7.46 -10.42
N ILE A 215 19.17 7.23 -9.21
CA ILE A 215 18.87 6.02 -8.42
C ILE A 215 17.38 5.82 -8.14
N LEU A 216 16.63 6.92 -7.95
CA LEU A 216 15.19 6.83 -7.71
C LEU A 216 14.44 6.38 -8.96
N GLN A 217 14.84 6.86 -10.14
CA GLN A 217 14.28 6.46 -11.42
C GLN A 217 14.55 4.97 -11.67
N GLN A 218 15.76 4.49 -11.38
CA GLN A 218 16.11 3.08 -11.53
C GLN A 218 15.32 2.18 -10.57
N ARG A 219 15.22 2.56 -9.29
CA ARG A 219 14.39 1.83 -8.31
C ARG A 219 12.93 1.81 -8.75
N GLN A 220 12.40 2.93 -9.21
CA GLN A 220 11.03 3.03 -9.71
C GLN A 220 10.81 2.13 -10.92
N ALA A 221 11.71 2.15 -11.90
CA ALA A 221 11.62 1.31 -13.09
C ALA A 221 11.57 -0.17 -12.71
N ALA A 222 12.45 -0.62 -11.81
CA ALA A 222 12.44 -2.01 -11.32
C ALA A 222 11.11 -2.41 -10.67
N MET A 223 10.45 -1.52 -9.91
CA MET A 223 9.15 -1.81 -9.32
C MET A 223 8.04 -1.99 -10.36
N TYR A 224 8.01 -1.14 -11.40
CA TYR A 224 7.04 -1.29 -12.49
C TYR A 224 7.29 -2.55 -13.31
N ASP A 225 8.55 -2.85 -13.58
CA ASP A 225 8.97 -4.07 -14.27
C ASP A 225 8.52 -5.34 -13.54
N LEU A 226 8.53 -5.32 -12.19
CA LEU A 226 8.03 -6.40 -11.36
C LEU A 226 6.49 -6.48 -11.35
N ASP A 227 5.76 -5.37 -11.33
CA ASP A 227 4.29 -5.36 -11.47
C ASP A 227 3.87 -5.94 -12.82
N GLU A 228 4.51 -5.52 -13.92
CA GLU A 228 4.19 -5.98 -15.27
C GLU A 228 4.50 -7.46 -15.49
N ARG A 229 5.56 -7.98 -14.85
CA ARG A 229 5.94 -9.40 -14.92
C ARG A 229 5.23 -10.30 -13.90
N SER A 230 4.44 -9.72 -12.99
CA SER A 230 3.75 -10.50 -11.97
C SER A 230 2.69 -11.42 -12.58
N ALA A 231 2.74 -12.71 -12.26
CA ALA A 231 1.75 -13.69 -12.71
C ALA A 231 0.33 -13.34 -12.25
N VAL A 232 0.21 -12.76 -11.06
CA VAL A 232 -1.04 -12.18 -10.54
C VAL A 232 -0.83 -10.69 -10.36
N ARG A 233 -1.50 -9.89 -11.18
CA ARG A 233 -1.35 -8.43 -11.15
C ARG A 233 -2.35 -7.76 -10.20
N ARG A 234 -3.60 -8.23 -10.18
CA ARG A 234 -4.68 -7.63 -9.37
C ARG A 234 -4.78 -8.30 -8.02
N SER A 235 -4.91 -7.51 -6.96
CA SER A 235 -5.02 -8.06 -5.60
C SER A 235 -6.27 -8.92 -5.41
N HIS A 236 -7.39 -8.59 -6.07
CA HIS A 236 -8.62 -9.37 -6.00
C HIS A 236 -8.59 -10.66 -6.83
N GLU A 237 -7.60 -10.84 -7.71
CA GLU A 237 -7.34 -12.09 -8.44
C GLU A 237 -6.36 -12.99 -7.68
N ASN A 238 -5.76 -12.52 -6.59
CA ASN A 238 -4.79 -13.31 -5.83
C ASN A 238 -5.51 -14.42 -5.03
N PRO A 239 -5.24 -15.71 -5.31
CA PRO A 239 -5.90 -16.81 -4.61
C PRO A 239 -5.68 -16.80 -3.10
N ALA A 240 -4.52 -16.31 -2.63
CA ALA A 240 -4.25 -16.21 -1.19
C ALA A 240 -5.13 -15.13 -0.54
N ILE A 241 -5.34 -14.00 -1.22
CA ILE A 241 -6.25 -12.94 -0.75
C ILE A 241 -7.70 -13.41 -0.79
N GLN A 242 -8.13 -14.11 -1.85
CA GLN A 242 -9.47 -14.68 -1.93
C GLN A 242 -9.72 -15.64 -0.77
N LYS A 243 -8.80 -16.58 -0.50
CA LYS A 243 -8.88 -17.50 0.64
C LYS A 243 -8.88 -16.78 1.99
N LEU A 244 -8.11 -15.71 2.14
CA LEU A 244 -8.10 -14.90 3.37
C LEU A 244 -9.48 -14.29 3.64
N TYR A 245 -10.14 -13.76 2.60
CA TYR A 245 -11.50 -13.25 2.74
C TYR A 245 -12.52 -14.38 2.96
N GLU A 246 -12.48 -15.44 2.16
CA GLU A 246 -13.41 -16.58 2.29
C GLU A 246 -13.36 -17.25 3.66
N ASN A 247 -12.15 -17.46 4.20
CA ASN A 247 -11.96 -18.24 5.42
C ASN A 247 -11.96 -17.40 6.71
N TRP A 248 -11.78 -16.08 6.59
CA TRP A 248 -11.61 -15.23 7.77
C TRP A 248 -12.30 -13.88 7.65
N LEU A 249 -11.89 -13.01 6.72
CA LEU A 249 -12.36 -11.61 6.70
C LEU A 249 -13.77 -11.42 6.11
N GLU A 250 -14.38 -12.49 5.61
CA GLU A 250 -15.65 -12.53 4.88
C GLU A 250 -15.62 -11.71 3.58
N LYS A 251 -15.81 -10.39 3.67
CA LYS A 251 -15.89 -9.48 2.52
C LYS A 251 -15.20 -8.15 2.84
N PRO A 252 -14.76 -7.39 1.82
CA PRO A 252 -14.29 -6.03 2.03
C PRO A 252 -15.32 -5.19 2.79
N ASN A 253 -14.87 -4.47 3.82
CA ASN A 253 -15.71 -3.69 4.74
C ASN A 253 -16.71 -4.52 5.59
N SER A 254 -16.49 -5.82 5.79
CA SER A 254 -17.16 -6.57 6.87
C SER A 254 -16.79 -5.99 8.25
N HIS A 255 -17.52 -6.40 9.30
CA HIS A 255 -17.19 -5.99 10.66
C HIS A 255 -15.75 -6.37 11.04
N LEU A 256 -15.36 -7.64 10.79
CA LEU A 256 -14.02 -8.12 11.08
C LEU A 256 -12.95 -7.45 10.21
N ALA A 257 -13.21 -7.22 8.92
CA ALA A 257 -12.28 -6.50 8.05
C ALA A 257 -12.08 -5.06 8.53
N HIS A 258 -13.13 -4.40 9.02
CA HIS A 258 -13.02 -3.07 9.60
C HIS A 258 -12.18 -3.08 10.87
N GLU A 259 -12.46 -4.00 11.79
CA GLU A 259 -11.73 -4.17 13.04
C GLU A 259 -10.23 -4.45 12.80
N ARG A 260 -9.90 -5.32 11.84
CA ARG A 260 -8.52 -5.82 11.65
C ARG A 260 -7.70 -5.03 10.64
N LEU A 261 -8.34 -4.42 9.64
CA LEU A 261 -7.63 -3.80 8.52
C LEU A 261 -7.83 -2.28 8.44
N HIS A 262 -8.79 -1.72 9.17
CA HIS A 262 -9.04 -0.27 9.18
C HIS A 262 -8.47 0.35 10.47
N THR A 263 -8.44 1.67 10.50
CA THR A 263 -7.93 2.41 11.64
C THR A 263 -8.62 3.76 11.75
N HIS A 264 -8.31 4.48 12.81
CA HIS A 264 -8.80 5.84 13.06
C HIS A 264 -7.62 6.79 13.26
N TYR A 265 -7.91 8.09 13.24
CA TYR A 265 -6.95 9.14 13.53
C TYR A 265 -7.43 9.92 14.75
N GLN A 266 -6.49 10.39 15.56
CA GLN A 266 -6.77 11.31 16.65
C GLN A 266 -6.41 12.73 16.18
N PRO A 267 -7.25 13.75 16.47
CA PRO A 267 -6.86 15.14 16.27
C PRO A 267 -5.57 15.45 17.03
N GLU A 268 -4.69 16.28 16.49
CA GLU A 268 -3.56 16.81 17.27
C GLU A 268 -4.11 17.54 18.51
N LYS A 269 -3.52 17.27 19.67
CA LYS A 269 -3.77 18.02 20.91
C LYS A 269 -3.00 19.34 20.90
#